data_AF-A0A831VQC9-F1
#
_entry.id   AF-A0A831VQC9-F1
#
_cell.length_a   1.000
_cell.length_b   1.000
_cell.length_c   1.000
_cell.angle_alpha   90.00
_cell.angle_beta   90.00
_cell.angle_gamma   90.00
#
_symmetry.space_group_name_H-M   'P 1'
#
loop_
_entity.id
_entity.type
_entity.pdbx_description
1 polymer ?
#
loop_
_entity_poly.entity_id
_entity_poly.type
_entity_poly.pdbx_seq_one_letter_code
_entity_poly.pdbx_strand_id
1 'polypeptide(L)'
;MNCQSYDSLGYGTVPLDELVELVAELGVKILGLTYINTVMGIYDCETRNIKPIVGIDFSNSNQILNTGLARNTKGIGEICEFLTEHNLSDKTLTIIAPRFKNTFIV
;
A
#
# COMPACT_ATOMS: atom_id res chain seq x y z
N MET A 1 -6.02 11.47 -1.59
CA MET A 1 -7.14 10.62 -1.16
C MET A 1 -6.55 9.23 -0.95
N ASN A 2 -6.64 8.68 0.27
CA ASN A 2 -6.12 7.34 0.57
C ASN A 2 -7.17 6.35 0.06
N CYS A 3 -6.90 5.66 -1.06
CA CYS A 3 -7.82 4.68 -1.63
C CYS A 3 -7.28 3.29 -1.27
N GLN A 4 -7.67 2.82 -0.09
CA GLN A 4 -7.46 1.42 0.28
C GLN A 4 -8.17 0.55 -0.75
N SER A 5 -7.38 -0.21 -1.49
CA SER A 5 -7.86 -1.12 -2.51
C SER A 5 -7.85 -2.53 -1.95
N TYR A 6 -8.63 -3.37 -2.60
CA TYR A 6 -9.07 -4.68 -2.17
C TYR A 6 -7.91 -5.68 -2.04
N ASP A 7 -7.42 -5.93 -0.81
CA ASP A 7 -6.81 -7.22 -0.39
C ASP A 7 -6.44 -7.27 1.11
N SER A 8 -7.12 -6.45 1.91
CA SER A 8 -7.07 -6.50 3.36
C SER A 8 -8.38 -7.07 3.87
N LEU A 9 -8.44 -8.40 4.05
CA LEU A 9 -9.43 -9.11 4.89
C LEU A 9 -10.78 -8.37 5.08
N GLY A 10 -11.59 -8.31 4.02
CA GLY A 10 -13.05 -8.13 4.14
C GLY A 10 -13.62 -6.75 4.50
N TYR A 11 -12.97 -5.62 4.18
CA TYR A 11 -13.55 -4.28 4.45
C TYR A 11 -13.63 -3.29 3.26
N GLY A 12 -13.24 -3.68 2.03
CA GLY A 12 -13.36 -2.83 0.84
C GLY A 12 -14.55 -3.21 -0.05
N THR A 13 -15.46 -2.28 -0.34
CA THR A 13 -16.72 -2.52 -1.07
C THR A 13 -16.55 -2.69 -2.59
N VAL A 14 -15.36 -2.42 -3.17
CA VAL A 14 -15.12 -2.41 -4.63
C VAL A 14 -13.87 -3.24 -4.98
N PRO A 15 -13.96 -4.21 -5.91
CA PRO A 15 -12.81 -4.95 -6.44
C PRO A 15 -11.76 -4.03 -7.08
N LEU A 16 -10.49 -4.45 -7.10
CA LEU A 16 -9.41 -3.63 -7.66
C LEU A 16 -9.65 -3.30 -9.15
N ASP A 17 -10.03 -4.27 -9.97
CA ASP A 17 -10.27 -4.03 -11.40
C ASP A 17 -11.38 -3.00 -11.64
N GLU A 18 -12.49 -3.11 -10.89
CA GLU A 18 -13.60 -2.15 -10.94
C GLU A 18 -13.18 -0.77 -10.44
N LEU A 19 -12.34 -0.71 -9.40
CA LEU A 19 -11.81 0.55 -8.90
C LEU A 19 -10.94 1.24 -9.94
N VAL A 20 -10.02 0.51 -10.57
CA VAL A 20 -9.13 1.08 -11.59
C VAL A 20 -9.93 1.49 -12.84
N GLU A 21 -11.00 0.76 -13.19
CA GLU A 21 -11.98 1.16 -14.22
C GLU A 21 -12.65 2.48 -13.88
N LEU A 22 -13.26 2.57 -12.71
CA LEU A 22 -13.96 3.78 -12.26
C LEU A 22 -13.02 4.99 -12.25
N VAL A 23 -11.79 4.82 -11.76
CA VAL A 23 -10.77 5.86 -11.70
C VAL A 23 -10.35 6.30 -13.11
N ALA A 24 -10.23 5.36 -14.05
CA ALA A 24 -9.94 5.65 -15.44
C ALA A 24 -11.08 6.44 -16.11
N GLU A 25 -12.34 6.05 -15.87
CA GLU A 25 -13.54 6.75 -16.38
C GLU A 25 -13.65 8.18 -15.84
N LEU A 26 -13.27 8.39 -14.58
CA LEU A 26 -13.20 9.71 -13.95
C LEU A 26 -12.02 10.57 -14.44
N GLY A 27 -11.18 10.04 -15.34
CA GLY A 27 -10.03 10.75 -15.91
C GLY A 27 -8.86 10.96 -14.93
N VAL A 28 -8.86 10.26 -13.80
CA VAL A 28 -7.82 10.36 -12.78
C VAL A 28 -6.55 9.66 -13.29
N LYS A 29 -5.40 10.33 -13.13
CA LYS A 29 -4.10 9.85 -13.63
C LYS A 29 -3.21 9.24 -12.55
N ILE A 30 -3.56 9.43 -11.29
CA ILE A 30 -2.76 8.99 -10.15
C ILE A 30 -3.69 8.36 -9.13
N LEU A 31 -3.39 7.12 -8.73
CA LEU A 31 -4.18 6.37 -7.76
C LEU A 31 -3.28 5.95 -6.59
N GLY A 32 -3.66 6.32 -5.37
CA GLY A 32 -2.98 5.85 -4.16
C GLY A 32 -3.55 4.49 -3.75
N LEU A 33 -2.71 3.47 -3.67
CA LEU A 33 -3.08 2.12 -3.26
C LEU A 33 -2.34 1.78 -1.96
N THR A 34 -3.09 1.55 -0.88
CA THR A 34 -2.54 1.02 0.38
C THR A 34 -3.30 -0.23 0.79
N TYR A 35 -2.56 -1.19 1.32
CA TYR A 35 -3.11 -2.44 1.82
C TYR A 35 -2.47 -2.78 3.17
N ILE A 36 -3.23 -3.44 4.03
CA ILE A 36 -2.77 -3.90 5.34
C ILE A 36 -1.70 -4.97 5.15
N ASN A 37 -0.48 -4.67 5.61
CA ASN A 37 0.66 -5.58 5.59
C ASN A 37 0.92 -6.26 4.23
N THR A 38 0.63 -5.59 3.11
CA THR A 38 0.93 -6.11 1.77
C THR A 38 0.99 -4.98 0.74
N VAL A 39 1.57 -5.26 -0.42
CA VAL A 39 1.64 -4.36 -1.58
C VAL A 39 0.99 -5.05 -2.77
N MET A 40 -0.01 -4.41 -3.38
CA MET A 40 -0.76 -4.95 -4.52
C MET A 40 -1.20 -3.85 -5.50
N GLY A 41 -1.75 -4.28 -6.65
CA GLY A 41 -2.42 -3.41 -7.64
C GLY A 41 -1.55 -2.49 -8.49
N ILE A 42 -0.23 -2.67 -8.46
CA ILE A 42 0.72 -1.93 -9.29
C ILE A 42 0.44 -2.18 -10.79
N TYR A 43 0.41 -3.46 -11.18
CA TYR A 43 0.28 -3.86 -12.58
C TYR A 43 -1.07 -3.44 -13.17
N ASP A 44 -2.16 -3.58 -12.40
CA ASP A 44 -3.52 -3.26 -12.84
C ASP A 44 -3.65 -1.76 -13.17
N CYS A 45 -3.03 -0.89 -12.37
CA CYS A 45 -2.96 0.55 -12.66
C CYS A 45 -2.16 0.86 -13.93
N GLU A 46 -1.01 0.21 -14.11
CA GLU A 46 -0.13 0.44 -15.25
C GLU A 46 -0.79 0.08 -16.58
N THR A 47 -1.56 -1.03 -16.63
CA THR A 47 -2.29 -1.45 -17.85
C THR A 47 -3.32 -0.43 -18.32
N ARG A 48 -3.83 0.41 -17.42
CA ARG A 48 -4.85 1.43 -17.68
C ARG A 48 -4.28 2.85 -17.71
N ASN A 49 -2.95 2.97 -17.83
CA ASN A 49 -2.23 4.25 -17.91
C ASN A 49 -2.50 5.17 -16.70
N ILE A 50 -2.68 4.56 -15.52
CA ILE A 50 -2.80 5.22 -14.23
C ILE A 50 -1.49 5.02 -13.49
N LYS A 51 -0.93 6.10 -12.93
CA LYS A 51 0.27 6.02 -12.11
C LYS A 51 -0.08 5.61 -10.68
N PRO A 52 0.34 4.44 -10.19
CA PRO A 52 0.10 4.05 -8.82
C PRO A 52 1.05 4.79 -7.85
N ILE A 53 0.53 5.23 -6.71
CA ILE A 53 1.31 5.56 -5.51
C ILE A 53 1.04 4.44 -4.51
N VAL A 54 2.05 3.63 -4.25
CA VAL A 54 1.88 2.37 -3.51
C VAL A 54 2.32 2.52 -2.07
N GLY A 55 1.60 1.89 -1.15
CA GLY A 55 1.98 1.85 0.25
C GLY A 55 1.46 0.63 1.01
N ILE A 56 1.90 0.53 2.26
CA ILE A 56 1.49 -0.49 3.24
C ILE A 56 0.89 0.22 4.45
N ASP A 57 -0.28 -0.23 4.87
CA ASP A 57 -0.82 0.08 6.18
C ASP A 57 -0.26 -0.95 7.18
N PHE A 58 0.70 -0.54 8.01
CA PHE A 58 1.33 -1.42 8.98
C PHE A 58 0.38 -1.66 10.14
N SER A 59 0.03 -2.92 10.39
CA SER A 59 -0.97 -3.30 11.39
C SER A 59 -0.52 -4.45 12.26
N ASN A 60 -0.77 -4.35 13.57
CA ASN A 60 -0.67 -5.47 14.51
C ASN A 60 -2.07 -5.81 15.02
N SER A 61 -2.51 -7.06 14.86
CA SER A 61 -3.75 -7.57 15.49
C SER A 61 -4.96 -6.63 15.30
N ASN A 62 -5.17 -6.13 14.07
CA ASN A 62 -6.24 -5.20 13.66
C ASN A 62 -6.07 -3.74 14.14
N GLN A 63 -4.92 -3.39 14.70
CA GLN A 63 -4.55 -2.00 14.99
C GLN A 63 -3.57 -1.49 13.94
N ILE A 64 -4.04 -0.57 13.08
CA ILE A 64 -3.18 0.18 12.18
C ILE A 64 -2.27 1.10 13.02
N LEU A 65 -0.96 1.02 12.78
CA LEU A 65 0.06 1.75 13.51
C LEU A 65 0.52 2.99 12.74
N ASN A 66 0.81 2.82 11.45
CA ASN A 66 1.25 3.87 10.52
C ASN A 66 1.08 3.39 9.07
N THR A 67 1.10 4.34 8.13
CA THR A 67 1.03 4.06 6.69
C THR A 67 2.32 4.46 6.00
N GLY A 68 2.98 3.50 5.35
CA GLY A 68 4.17 3.75 4.53
C GLY A 68 3.82 3.95 3.07
N LEU A 69 4.09 5.12 2.51
CA LEU A 69 3.91 5.45 1.09
C LEU A 69 5.25 5.46 0.36
N ALA A 70 5.43 4.53 -0.58
CA ALA A 70 6.65 4.44 -1.39
C ALA A 70 6.73 5.58 -2.41
N ARG A 71 7.92 6.21 -2.49
CA ARG A 71 8.18 7.31 -3.43
C ARG A 71 8.57 6.82 -4.82
N ASN A 72 9.06 5.58 -4.90
CA ASN A 72 9.58 4.93 -6.09
C ASN A 72 9.69 3.41 -5.82
N THR A 73 10.12 2.64 -6.81
CA THR A 73 10.30 1.19 -6.70
C THR A 73 11.27 0.78 -5.58
N LYS A 74 12.28 1.59 -5.26
CA LYS A 74 13.17 1.33 -4.11
C LYS A 74 12.44 1.48 -2.78
N GLY A 75 11.50 2.44 -2.68
CA GLY A 75 10.63 2.60 -1.51
C GLY A 75 9.71 1.40 -1.31
N ILE A 76 9.21 0.80 -2.40
CA ILE A 76 8.43 -0.44 -2.35
C ILE A 76 9.30 -1.57 -1.80
N GLY A 77 10.53 -1.71 -2.29
CA GLY A 77 11.50 -2.66 -1.75
C GLY A 77 11.76 -2.44 -0.26
N GLU A 78 12.01 -1.19 0.16
CA GLU A 78 12.29 -0.83 1.56
C GLU A 78 11.15 -1.25 2.52
N ILE A 79 9.90 -0.99 2.18
CA ILE A 79 8.76 -1.33 3.04
C ILE A 79 8.46 -2.84 3.03
N CYS A 80 8.63 -3.51 1.90
CA CYS A 80 8.47 -4.96 1.80
C CYS A 80 9.56 -5.71 2.56
N GLU A 81 10.81 -5.26 2.48
CA GLU A 81 11.94 -5.82 3.22
C GLU A 81 11.72 -5.66 4.73
N PHE A 82 11.33 -4.46 5.17
CA PHE A 82 11.00 -4.20 6.57
C PHE A 82 9.90 -5.13 7.07
N LEU A 83 8.80 -5.28 6.33
CA LEU A 83 7.72 -6.18 6.72
C LEU A 83 8.16 -7.64 6.74
N THR A 84 8.96 -8.06 5.75
CA THR A 84 9.50 -9.43 5.67
C THR A 84 10.39 -9.75 6.86
N GLU A 85 11.27 -8.83 7.27
CA GLU A 85 12.12 -9.01 8.45
C GLU A 85 11.29 -9.19 9.72
N HIS A 86 10.22 -8.41 9.89
CA HIS A 86 9.33 -8.50 11.05
C HIS A 86 8.58 -9.83 11.08
N ASN A 87 8.04 -10.25 9.93
CA ASN A 87 7.35 -11.53 9.79
C ASN A 87 8.27 -12.73 10.06
N LEU A 88 9.53 -12.68 9.61
CA LEU A 88 10.49 -13.78 9.84
C LEU A 88 11.05 -13.81 11.26
N SER A 89 11.05 -12.67 11.96
CA SER A 89 11.62 -12.56 13.31
C SER A 89 10.58 -12.71 14.43
N ASP A 90 9.30 -12.94 14.09
CA ASP A 90 8.16 -12.87 15.04
C ASP A 90 8.17 -11.59 15.90
N LYS A 91 8.70 -10.49 15.34
CA LYS A 91 8.77 -9.20 16.02
C LYS A 91 7.47 -8.45 15.82
N THR A 92 6.93 -7.88 16.89
CA THR A 92 5.80 -6.97 16.78
C THR A 92 6.22 -5.67 16.08
N LEU A 93 5.37 -5.18 15.17
CA LEU A 93 5.58 -3.86 14.58
C LEU A 93 5.47 -2.79 15.69
N THR A 94 6.25 -1.74 15.59
CA THR A 94 6.21 -0.64 16.55
C THR A 94 5.45 0.55 15.99
N ILE A 95 4.85 1.35 16.86
CA ILE A 95 4.12 2.58 16.46
C ILE A 95 5.06 3.55 15.74
N ILE A 96 6.32 3.59 16.16
CA ILE A 96 7.35 4.43 15.57
C ILE A 96 8.03 3.65 14.45
N ALA A 97 7.66 3.96 13.20
CA ALA A 97 8.32 3.38 12.04
C ALA A 97 9.82 3.75 12.00
N PRO A 98 10.70 2.87 11.48
CA PRO A 98 12.09 3.21 11.28
C PRO A 98 12.23 4.30 10.20
N ARG A 99 13.44 4.88 10.13
CA ARG A 99 13.72 5.92 9.17
C ARG A 99 13.99 5.34 7.78
N PHE A 100 12.99 5.40 6.91
CA PHE A 100 13.12 5.00 5.50
C PHE A 100 13.77 6.11 4.66
N LYS A 101 14.42 5.74 3.55
CA LYS A 101 15.05 6.70 2.62
C LYS A 101 14.10 7.06 1.47
N ASN A 102 13.34 6.07 1.00
CA ASN A 102 12.48 6.17 -0.19
C ASN A 102 10.99 6.04 0.14
N THR A 103 10.61 6.13 1.41
CA THR A 103 9.22 5.98 1.88
C THR A 103 8.84 7.11 2.82
N PHE A 104 7.63 7.63 2.66
CA PHE A 104 7.01 8.55 3.60
C PHE A 104 6.17 7.78 4.61
N ILE A 105 6.28 8.13 5.89
CA ILE A 105 5.45 7.55 6.96
C ILE A 105 4.42 8.60 7.37
N VAL A 106 3.15 8.18 7.42
CA VAL A 106 1.98 8.96 7.84
C VAL A 106 1.37 8.32 9.08
#